data_AF-A0A0K0CYP9-F1
#
_entry.id   AF-A0A0K0CYP9-F1
#
_cell.length_a   1.000
_cell.length_b   1.000
_cell.length_c   1.000
_cell.angle_alpha   90.00
_cell.angle_beta   90.00
_cell.angle_gamma   90.00
#
_symmetry.space_group_name_H-M   'P 1'
#
loop_
_entity.id
_entity.type
_entity.pdbx_description
1 polymer ?
#
loop_
_entity_poly.entity_id
_entity_poly.type
_entity_poly.pdbx_seq_one_letter_code
_entity_poly.pdbx_strand_id
1 'polypeptide(L)'
;MSSHFHIIIGVLIVFYLYSFGQTIIKVDRTNVLPSFFIDYQNNQFLLDGQPFRYISGSIHYTRIHQSQWKDRLQRVRALGLNAIQYYIPWNYHEIFEGE
;
A
#
# COMPACT_ATOMS: atom_id res chain seq x y z
N MET A 1 16.17 6.25 48.37
CA MET A 1 15.26 5.22 47.81
C MET A 1 13.96 5.78 47.19
N SER A 2 13.69 7.10 47.25
CA SER A 2 12.41 7.68 46.76
C SER A 2 12.42 8.17 45.30
N SER A 3 13.56 8.60 44.72
CA SER A 3 13.57 9.20 43.38
C SER A 3 13.41 8.19 42.23
N HIS A 4 13.97 6.98 42.36
CA HIS A 4 13.86 5.94 41.33
C HIS A 4 12.43 5.40 41.15
N PHE A 5 11.61 5.46 42.20
CA PHE A 5 10.22 4.99 42.18
C PHE A 5 9.33 5.85 41.26
N HIS A 6 9.52 7.17 41.29
CA HIS A 6 8.76 8.08 40.42
C HIS A 6 9.17 7.99 38.95
N ILE A 7 10.45 7.72 38.68
CA ILE A 7 10.95 7.51 37.32
C ILE A 7 10.33 6.23 36.71
N ILE A 8 10.28 5.13 37.48
CA ILE A 8 9.70 3.87 37.01
C ILE A 8 8.20 4.03 36.74
N ILE A 9 7.46 4.71 37.62
CA ILE A 9 6.03 4.99 37.41
C ILE A 9 5.82 5.85 36.16
N GLY A 10 6.63 6.89 35.97
CA GLY A 10 6.56 7.74 34.78
C GLY A 10 6.77 6.96 33.48
N VAL A 11 7.79 6.09 33.44
CA VAL A 11 8.07 5.23 32.27
C VAL A 11 6.92 4.26 32.00
N LEU A 12 6.36 3.64 33.04
CA LEU A 12 5.23 2.72 32.90
C LEU A 12 3.97 3.43 32.39
N ILE A 13 3.69 4.65 32.86
CA ILE A 13 2.54 5.45 32.38
C ILE A 13 2.74 5.82 30.91
N VAL A 14 3.93 6.28 30.52
CA VAL A 14 4.22 6.62 29.12
C VAL A 14 4.08 5.37 28.22
N PHE A 15 4.60 4.22 28.66
CA PHE A 15 4.50 2.97 27.92
C PHE A 15 3.05 2.48 27.83
N TYR A 16 2.27 2.60 28.91
CA TYR A 16 0.85 2.27 28.93
C TYR A 16 0.04 3.16 28.01
N LEU A 17 0.23 4.49 28.07
CA LEU A 17 -0.45 5.44 27.18
C LEU A 17 -0.07 5.22 25.72
N TYR A 18 1.20 4.92 25.43
CA TYR A 18 1.65 4.58 24.09
C TYR A 18 0.99 3.29 23.60
N SER A 19 1.02 2.21 24.39
CA SER A 19 0.43 0.92 24.01
C SER A 19 -1.10 0.97 23.91
N PHE A 20 -1.75 1.77 24.76
CA PHE A 20 -3.18 2.03 24.71
C PHE A 20 -3.57 2.85 23.48
N GLY A 21 -2.80 3.90 23.15
CA GLY A 21 -2.99 4.69 21.93
C GLY A 21 -2.88 3.84 20.65
N GLN A 22 -1.96 2.87 20.61
CA GLN A 22 -1.84 1.92 19.49
C GLN A 22 -3.03 0.95 19.38
N THR A 23 -3.73 0.68 20.49
CA THR A 23 -4.91 -0.21 20.50
C THR A 23 -6.14 0.48 19.90
N ILE A 24 -6.30 1.79 20.11
CA ILE A 24 -7.44 2.57 19.59
C ILE A 24 -7.30 2.87 18.09
N ILE A 25 -6.08 2.98 17.55
CA ILE A 25 -5.83 3.32 16.12
C ILE A 25 -5.86 2.10 15.20
N LYS A 26 -6.05 0.89 15.73
CA LYS A 26 -6.15 -0.32 14.89
C LYS A 26 -7.51 -0.34 14.18
N VAL A 27 -7.61 0.40 13.07
CA VAL A 27 -8.73 0.30 12.12
C VAL A 27 -8.82 -1.15 11.67
N ASP A 28 -9.91 -1.82 12.04
CA ASP A 28 -10.20 -3.18 11.60
C ASP A 28 -10.40 -3.19 10.08
N ARG A 29 -9.41 -3.71 9.36
CA ARG A 29 -9.39 -3.80 7.91
C ARG A 29 -10.15 -5.02 7.37
N THR A 30 -10.72 -5.86 8.23
CA THR A 30 -11.24 -7.17 7.81
C THR A 30 -12.70 -7.15 7.34
N ASN A 31 -13.43 -6.06 7.56
CA ASN A 31 -14.87 -5.97 7.28
C ASN A 31 -15.27 -4.97 6.19
N VAL A 32 -14.32 -4.36 5.48
CA VAL A 32 -14.60 -3.43 4.39
C VAL A 32 -14.44 -4.16 3.05
N LEU A 33 -15.46 -4.11 2.20
CA LEU A 33 -15.35 -4.63 0.83
C LEU A 33 -14.24 -3.87 0.08
N PRO A 34 -13.42 -4.56 -0.74
CA PRO A 34 -12.38 -3.90 -1.53
C PRO A 34 -12.96 -2.75 -2.33
N SER A 35 -12.37 -1.55 -2.20
CA SER A 35 -12.89 -0.36 -2.86
C SER A 35 -11.80 0.64 -3.23
N PHE A 36 -12.04 1.37 -4.32
CA PHE A 36 -11.17 2.44 -4.79
C PHE A 36 -12.03 3.62 -5.25
N PHE A 37 -11.91 4.76 -4.57
CA PHE A 37 -12.73 5.96 -4.84
C PHE A 37 -11.88 7.20 -5.05
N ILE A 38 -12.47 8.17 -5.77
CA ILE A 38 -11.94 9.53 -5.89
C ILE A 38 -12.65 10.40 -4.85
N ASP A 39 -11.88 10.93 -3.92
CA ASP A 39 -12.35 11.92 -2.95
C ASP A 39 -12.06 13.31 -3.50
N TYR A 40 -13.05 13.87 -4.19
CA TYR A 40 -12.96 15.20 -4.80
C TYR A 40 -12.84 16.32 -3.77
N GLN A 41 -13.36 16.15 -2.56
CA GLN A 41 -13.34 17.18 -1.52
C GLN A 41 -11.93 17.36 -0.95
N ASN A 42 -11.22 16.25 -0.73
CA ASN A 42 -9.86 16.26 -0.19
C ASN A 42 -8.77 16.07 -1.26
N ASN A 43 -9.15 16.05 -2.55
CA ASN A 43 -8.24 15.90 -3.70
C ASN A 43 -7.29 14.69 -3.57
N GLN A 44 -7.86 13.52 -3.25
CA GLN A 44 -7.09 12.30 -2.99
C GLN A 44 -7.84 11.05 -3.48
N PHE A 45 -7.16 9.92 -3.52
CA PHE A 45 -7.81 8.62 -3.68
C PHE A 45 -8.07 8.01 -2.32
N LEU A 46 -9.09 7.16 -2.25
CA LEU A 46 -9.34 6.28 -1.11
C LEU A 46 -9.18 4.83 -1.56
N LEU A 47 -8.35 4.06 -0.85
CA LEU A 47 -8.26 2.61 -0.97
C LEU A 47 -8.83 2.02 0.32
N ASP A 48 -9.92 1.27 0.22
CA ASP A 48 -10.64 0.68 1.36
C ASP A 48 -11.01 1.72 2.44
N GLY A 49 -11.49 2.89 1.98
CA GLY A 49 -11.89 4.01 2.83
C GLY A 49 -10.74 4.82 3.43
N GLN A 50 -9.48 4.46 3.16
CA GLN A 50 -8.30 5.16 3.69
C GLN A 50 -7.63 6.02 2.62
N PRO A 51 -7.11 7.22 2.95
CA PRO A 51 -6.30 8.03 2.04
C PRO A 51 -5.18 7.23 1.38
N PHE A 52 -5.13 7.28 0.06
CA PHE A 52 -4.21 6.50 -0.77
C PHE A 52 -3.51 7.38 -1.80
N ARG A 53 -2.22 7.12 -1.98
CA ARG A 53 -1.39 7.71 -3.02
C ARG A 53 -0.60 6.60 -3.70
N TYR A 54 -0.77 6.46 -5.01
CA TYR A 54 0.06 5.54 -5.78
C TYR A 54 1.42 6.16 -6.08
N ILE A 55 2.45 5.31 -6.06
CA ILE A 55 3.78 5.55 -6.62
C ILE A 55 3.98 4.41 -7.61
N SER A 56 3.91 4.74 -8.90
CA SER A 56 3.81 3.78 -9.99
C SER A 56 5.04 3.81 -10.90
N GLY A 57 5.31 2.66 -11.53
CA GLY A 57 6.39 2.47 -12.49
C GLY A 57 5.90 1.68 -13.70
N SER A 58 6.43 2.02 -14.89
CA SER A 58 6.02 1.38 -16.14
C SER A 58 6.66 0.00 -16.31
N ILE A 59 5.83 -1.02 -16.56
CA ILE A 59 6.27 -2.36 -16.97
C ILE A 59 5.49 -2.76 -18.22
N HIS A 60 6.15 -2.95 -19.35
CA HIS A 60 5.49 -3.44 -20.56
C HIS A 60 5.69 -4.96 -20.66
N TYR A 61 4.68 -5.75 -20.30
CA TYR A 61 4.78 -7.22 -20.24
C TYR A 61 5.18 -7.84 -21.58
N THR A 62 4.80 -7.23 -22.71
CA THR A 62 5.18 -7.68 -24.06
C THR A 62 6.68 -7.56 -24.35
N ARG A 63 7.41 -6.74 -23.58
CA ARG A 63 8.86 -6.55 -23.73
C ARG A 63 9.68 -7.37 -22.75
N ILE A 64 9.02 -8.24 -21.97
CA ILE A 64 9.64 -9.01 -20.90
C ILE A 64 9.20 -10.46 -21.06
N HIS A 65 10.16 -11.38 -21.13
CA HIS A 65 9.85 -12.79 -21.21
C HIS A 65 8.99 -13.22 -20.01
N GLN A 66 7.96 -14.04 -20.23
CA GLN A 66 6.93 -14.36 -19.21
C GLN A 66 7.53 -14.94 -17.92
N SER A 67 8.57 -15.79 -18.05
CA SER A 67 9.28 -16.36 -16.89
C SER A 67 9.93 -15.32 -15.98
N GLN A 68 10.14 -14.09 -16.46
CA GLN A 68 10.76 -13.02 -15.71
C GLN A 68 9.76 -12.08 -15.04
N TRP A 69 8.46 -12.14 -15.36
CA TRP A 69 7.46 -11.20 -14.83
C TRP A 69 7.45 -11.14 -13.30
N LYS A 70 7.48 -12.30 -12.64
CA LYS A 70 7.50 -12.37 -11.17
C LYS A 70 8.70 -11.63 -10.58
N ASP A 71 9.91 -11.86 -11.12
CA ASP A 71 11.12 -11.17 -10.68
C ASP A 71 11.00 -9.65 -10.90
N ARG A 72 10.50 -9.20 -12.06
CA ARG A 72 10.33 -7.76 -12.33
C ARG A 72 9.35 -7.09 -11.35
N LEU A 73 8.22 -7.75 -11.06
CA LEU A 73 7.25 -7.25 -10.09
C LEU A 73 7.82 -7.21 -8.67
N GLN A 74 8.61 -8.22 -8.28
CA GLN A 74 9.28 -8.24 -6.98
C GLN A 74 10.30 -7.10 -6.85
N ARG A 75 11.07 -6.80 -7.90
CA ARG A 75 12.01 -5.67 -7.91
C ARG A 75 11.29 -4.34 -7.83
N VAL A 76 10.19 -4.16 -8.55
CA VAL A 76 9.37 -2.94 -8.44
C VAL A 76 8.82 -2.76 -7.03
N ARG A 77 8.35 -3.84 -6.40
CA ARG A 77 7.94 -3.79 -5.00
C ARG A 77 9.10 -3.44 -4.07
N ALA A 78 10.29 -4.00 -4.29
CA ALA A 78 11.49 -3.73 -3.50
C ALA A 78 11.99 -2.28 -3.64
N LEU A 79 11.74 -1.64 -4.78
CA LEU A 79 11.99 -0.20 -5.00
C LEU A 79 11.01 0.71 -4.24
N GLY A 80 10.01 0.15 -3.55
CA GLY A 80 9.03 0.91 -2.76
C GLY A 80 7.77 1.32 -3.52
N LEU A 81 7.61 0.86 -4.76
CA LEU A 81 6.41 1.13 -5.54
C LEU A 81 5.22 0.30 -5.00
N ASN A 82 4.03 0.89 -5.08
CA ASN A 82 2.78 0.27 -4.64
C ASN A 82 1.78 0.04 -5.79
N ALA A 83 2.12 0.48 -7.00
CA ALA A 83 1.38 0.25 -8.21
C ALA A 83 2.34 0.02 -9.39
N ILE A 84 1.81 -0.60 -10.45
CA ILE A 84 2.46 -0.62 -11.76
C ILE A 84 1.51 0.03 -12.78
N GLN A 85 2.09 0.50 -13.88
CA GLN A 85 1.33 0.90 -15.05
C GLN A 85 1.85 0.15 -16.27
N TYR A 86 0.94 -0.27 -17.14
CA TYR A 86 1.29 -0.94 -18.37
C TYR A 86 0.28 -0.61 -19.48
N TYR A 87 0.75 -0.71 -20.71
CA TYR A 87 -0.09 -0.57 -21.89
C TYR A 87 -0.44 -1.95 -22.44
N ILE A 88 -1.63 -2.07 -23.03
CA ILE A 88 -2.08 -3.25 -23.76
C ILE A 88 -1.95 -2.92 -25.26
N PRO A 89 -0.83 -3.29 -25.91
CA PRO A 89 -0.68 -3.08 -27.34
C PRO A 89 -1.64 -3.96 -28.12
N TRP A 90 -2.65 -3.33 -28.71
CA TRP A 90 -3.70 -4.02 -29.47
C TRP A 90 -3.11 -4.90 -30.58
N ASN A 91 -2.17 -4.37 -31.37
CA ASN A 91 -1.47 -5.08 -32.43
C ASN A 91 -0.63 -6.29 -31.97
N TYR A 92 -0.37 -6.43 -30.67
CA TYR A 92 0.27 -7.61 -30.10
C TYR A 92 -0.73 -8.74 -29.84
N HIS A 93 -1.99 -8.39 -29.60
CA HIS A 93 -3.06 -9.34 -29.29
C HIS A 93 -3.91 -9.69 -30.50
N GLU A 94 -4.16 -8.72 -31.38
CA GLU A 94 -4.89 -8.90 -32.62
C GLU A 94 -3.95 -8.52 -33.78
N ILE A 95 -3.38 -9.54 -34.44
CA ILE A 95 -2.50 -9.35 -35.60
C ILE A 95 -3.32 -9.18 -36.88
N PHE A 96 -4.47 -9.86 -36.93
CA PHE A 96 -5.46 -9.82 -38.01
C PHE A 96 -6.83 -9.52 -37.41
N GLU A 97 -7.66 -8.77 -38.14
CA GLU A 97 -8.99 -8.36 -37.68
C GLU A 97 -9.84 -9.57 -37.26
N GLY A 98 -10.27 -9.60 -35.99
CA GLY A 98 -11.13 -10.62 -35.42
C GLY A 98 -10.42 -11.86 -34.84
N GLU A 99 -9.09 -11.92 -34.81
CA GLU A 99 -8.29 -13.05 -34.29
C GLU A 99 -7.65 -12.79 -32.91
#